data_AF-A0A965PBS7-F1
#
_entry.id   AF-A0A965PBS7-F1
#
_cell.length_a   1.000
_cell.length_b   1.000
_cell.length_c   1.000
_cell.angle_alpha   90.00
_cell.angle_beta   90.00
_cell.angle_gamma   90.00
#
_symmetry.space_group_name_H-M   'P 1'
#
loop_
_entity.id
_entity.type
_entity.pdbx_description
1 polymer ?
#
loop_
_entity_poly.entity_id
_entity_poly.type
_entity_poly.pdbx_seq_one_letter_code
_entity_poly.pdbx_strand_id
1 'polypeptide(L)'
;MNFEFITTFANLQVKPLVSEEKDKYLSLASIDSLKKFVPNIDTEKNIDLLPIAFDACVVNRVNKNGDVVDSSTAVEMLKNFVNKPINVEHDRTKVVGCILTANFSNFADNQVITEDQAKKMKEPYYITLGGVIWKIINPQLSNLIEESNDPSSENYMNVSASWELGFNEYDLVLLNSNNKNLEDAVFVSDEKEKEKLKKNLKAFGGSGRVDKNTSIYRQVLGNVIPLGIGLTANPAADVQGVAVKDESQMDIEISKPEENGQMSDSSEVSCENNISQDEENTVNEEGVINRIIMKIENINQITDELLKQVTASSVADFIQDELKKASEAFVAERTEKDNAIKAAQEKYESLSAESDKVKEELEKLKAALAQLEEEKAAKIKEEAFNVRMASLDEEYDLTDEDRQVLAADVKDLNDETFAAYKNKMAVLMKEKSKMAKKAKEEEMKKAKASEAAQVAEEVKASTASEQSATEVVDEVLDNSNIETNSIPNSTTTVEPSLREKYSKAFGLEGFDIK
;
A
#
# COMPACT_ATOMS: atom_id res chain seq x y z
N MET A 1 30.04 -33.62 0.12
CA MET A 1 30.49 -33.52 -1.27
C MET A 1 31.31 -32.24 -1.37
N ASN A 2 32.56 -32.30 -1.82
CA ASN A 2 33.25 -31.08 -2.25
C ASN A 2 32.75 -30.76 -3.65
N PHE A 3 32.15 -29.59 -3.83
CA PHE A 3 31.83 -29.07 -5.15
C PHE A 3 33.01 -28.23 -5.61
N GLU A 4 33.52 -28.53 -6.80
CA GLU A 4 34.70 -27.88 -7.38
C GLU A 4 34.43 -26.41 -7.73
N PHE A 5 33.15 -26.07 -7.94
CA PHE A 5 32.65 -24.72 -8.13
C PHE A 5 31.42 -24.48 -7.23
N ILE A 6 31.36 -23.32 -6.60
CA ILE A 6 30.21 -22.85 -5.82
C ILE A 6 29.61 -21.66 -6.57
N THR A 7 28.38 -21.80 -7.05
CA THR A 7 27.64 -20.71 -7.70
C THR A 7 26.71 -20.06 -6.70
N THR A 8 27.06 -18.85 -6.26
CA THR A 8 26.23 -18.05 -5.35
C THR A 8 25.46 -17.01 -6.16
N PHE A 9 24.14 -17.10 -6.16
CA PHE A 9 23.29 -16.05 -6.73
C PHE A 9 23.15 -14.91 -5.70
N ALA A 10 24.00 -13.88 -5.82
CA ALA A 10 24.04 -12.75 -4.87
C ALA A 10 22.69 -12.03 -4.72
N ASN A 11 21.88 -11.99 -5.79
CA ASN A 11 20.61 -11.27 -5.81
C ASN A 11 19.48 -12.11 -6.43
N LEU A 12 19.09 -13.21 -5.76
CA LEU A 12 17.97 -14.05 -6.20
C LEU A 12 16.61 -13.41 -5.88
N GLN A 13 16.31 -12.25 -6.47
CA GLN A 13 14.94 -11.72 -6.49
C GLN A 13 14.03 -12.65 -7.29
N VAL A 14 13.38 -13.58 -6.58
CA VAL A 14 12.29 -14.41 -7.12
C VAL A 14 11.08 -13.51 -7.41
N LYS A 15 11.13 -12.80 -8.54
CA LYS A 15 10.01 -12.01 -9.05
C LYS A 15 8.91 -12.99 -9.47
N PRO A 16 7.72 -12.97 -8.85
CA PRO A 16 6.60 -13.77 -9.35
C PRO A 16 6.25 -13.26 -10.75
N LEU A 17 6.33 -14.14 -11.75
CA LEU A 17 5.86 -13.82 -13.09
C LEU A 17 4.36 -13.48 -13.00
N VAL A 18 4.03 -12.22 -13.24
CA VAL A 18 2.64 -11.78 -13.31
C VAL A 18 2.05 -12.44 -14.55
N SER A 19 1.04 -13.31 -14.35
CA SER A 19 0.30 -13.94 -15.46
C SER A 19 -0.17 -12.86 -16.45
N GLU A 20 -0.13 -13.14 -17.75
CA GLU A 20 -0.66 -12.25 -18.79
C GLU A 20 -2.15 -11.90 -18.55
N GLU A 21 -2.88 -12.77 -17.83
CA GLU A 21 -4.25 -12.52 -17.35
C GLU A 21 -4.38 -11.36 -16.34
N LYS A 22 -3.27 -10.93 -15.73
CA LYS A 22 -3.21 -9.83 -14.74
C LYS A 22 -2.55 -8.56 -15.29
N ASP A 23 -1.68 -8.68 -16.29
CA ASP A 23 -1.10 -7.52 -16.97
C ASP A 23 -0.73 -7.88 -18.41
N LYS A 24 -1.33 -7.17 -19.37
CA LYS A 24 -1.16 -7.41 -20.81
C LYS A 24 0.23 -7.04 -21.31
N TYR A 25 0.92 -6.13 -20.62
CA TYR A 25 2.23 -5.63 -21.01
C TYR A 25 3.28 -5.97 -19.94
N LEU A 26 4.25 -6.79 -20.33
CA LEU A 26 5.41 -7.16 -19.51
C LEU A 26 6.62 -6.33 -19.94
N SER A 27 7.29 -5.71 -18.97
CA SER A 27 8.57 -5.04 -19.18
C SER A 27 9.73 -5.98 -18.84
N LEU A 28 10.71 -6.05 -19.73
CA LEU A 28 11.98 -6.72 -19.50
C LEU A 28 13.04 -5.68 -19.13
N ALA A 29 13.00 -5.20 -17.89
CA ALA A 29 13.96 -4.23 -17.37
C ALA A 29 15.41 -4.74 -17.54
N SER A 30 16.17 -4.07 -18.41
CA SER A 30 17.55 -4.41 -18.77
C SER A 30 18.40 -3.15 -18.77
N ILE A 31 19.41 -3.13 -17.87
CA ILE A 31 20.39 -2.03 -17.80
C ILE A 31 21.16 -1.91 -19.13
N ASP A 32 21.54 -3.02 -19.76
CA ASP A 32 22.26 -3.00 -21.04
C ASP A 32 21.45 -2.33 -22.16
N SER A 33 20.13 -2.54 -22.16
CA SER A 33 19.24 -1.89 -23.12
C SER A 33 19.12 -0.38 -22.90
N LEU A 34 19.42 0.11 -21.69
CA LEU A 34 19.47 1.54 -21.34
C LEU A 34 20.82 2.21 -21.66
N LYS A 35 21.94 1.46 -21.67
CA LYS A 35 23.29 1.99 -21.94
C LYS A 35 23.39 2.82 -23.24
N LYS A 36 22.60 2.47 -24.26
CA LYS A 36 22.54 3.20 -25.54
C LYS A 36 21.98 4.63 -25.46
N PHE A 37 21.34 5.00 -24.34
CA PHE A 37 20.84 6.35 -24.08
C PHE A 37 21.79 7.19 -23.20
N VAL A 38 22.92 6.63 -22.75
CA VAL A 38 23.90 7.36 -21.93
C VAL A 38 24.53 8.48 -22.76
N PRO A 39 24.55 9.74 -22.29
CA PRO A 39 25.14 10.84 -23.05
C PRO A 39 26.61 10.61 -23.39
N ASN A 40 27.00 10.91 -24.63
CA ASN A 40 28.39 10.81 -25.06
C ASN A 40 29.23 11.96 -24.49
N ILE A 41 29.85 11.69 -23.33
CA ILE A 41 30.75 12.61 -22.61
C ILE A 41 32.15 11.98 -22.57
N ASP A 42 33.17 12.83 -22.72
CA ASP A 42 34.57 12.46 -22.57
C ASP A 42 34.93 12.34 -21.08
N THR A 43 34.75 11.14 -20.51
CA THR A 43 35.02 10.83 -19.10
C THR A 43 36.51 10.70 -18.78
N GLU A 44 37.38 10.57 -19.78
CA GLU A 44 38.84 10.59 -19.58
C GLU A 44 39.33 12.01 -19.23
N LYS A 45 38.78 13.04 -19.90
CA LYS A 45 39.07 14.45 -19.58
C LYS A 45 38.24 14.99 -18.42
N ASN A 46 37.03 14.49 -18.22
CA ASN A 46 36.09 14.95 -17.21
C ASN A 46 35.77 13.82 -16.22
N ILE A 47 36.81 13.37 -15.50
CA ILE A 47 36.75 12.27 -14.52
C ILE A 47 35.77 12.53 -13.36
N ASP A 48 35.40 13.79 -13.15
CA ASP A 48 34.42 14.26 -12.18
C ASP A 48 32.96 14.04 -12.61
N LEU A 49 32.73 13.64 -13.87
CA LEU A 49 31.40 13.43 -14.43
C LEU A 49 31.07 11.92 -14.54
N LEU A 50 29.86 11.56 -14.12
CA LEU A 50 29.28 10.23 -14.33
C LEU A 50 28.09 10.33 -15.29
N PRO A 51 28.26 9.95 -16.58
CA PRO A 51 27.16 9.90 -17.54
C PRO A 51 26.21 8.75 -17.19
N ILE A 52 24.91 9.02 -17.17
CA ILE A 52 23.86 8.06 -16.81
C ILE A 52 22.68 8.05 -17.78
N ALA A 53 21.95 6.94 -17.83
CA ALA A 53 20.65 6.83 -18.51
C ALA A 53 19.64 6.05 -17.68
N PHE A 54 18.37 6.42 -17.77
CA PHE A 54 17.30 5.82 -16.98
C PHE A 54 15.92 6.06 -17.59
N ASP A 55 14.97 5.18 -17.30
CA ASP A 55 13.55 5.42 -17.59
C ASP A 55 12.93 6.27 -16.47
N ALA A 56 12.41 7.45 -16.82
CA ALA A 56 11.86 8.39 -15.86
C ALA A 56 10.40 8.09 -15.50
N CYS A 57 9.63 7.53 -16.43
CA CYS A 57 8.22 7.20 -16.27
C CYS A 57 7.70 6.29 -17.41
N VAL A 58 6.53 5.71 -17.18
CA VAL A 58 5.75 5.01 -18.22
C VAL A 58 4.59 5.89 -18.69
N VAL A 59 4.50 6.13 -19.99
CA VAL A 59 3.37 6.81 -20.64
C VAL A 59 2.23 5.81 -20.83
N ASN A 60 0.98 6.29 -20.87
CA ASN A 60 -0.23 5.47 -21.01
C ASN A 60 -0.46 4.45 -19.88
N ARG A 61 0.27 4.55 -18.76
CA ARG A 61 0.18 3.63 -17.63
C ARG A 61 0.26 4.37 -16.30
N VAL A 62 -0.59 3.95 -15.37
CA VAL A 62 -0.76 4.61 -14.07
C VAL A 62 0.36 4.29 -13.09
N ASN A 63 0.93 5.32 -12.47
CA ASN A 63 1.95 5.21 -11.43
C ASN A 63 1.36 4.89 -10.05
N LYS A 64 2.18 4.39 -9.12
CA LYS A 64 1.79 4.03 -7.74
C LYS A 64 1.16 5.20 -6.97
N ASN A 65 1.61 6.43 -7.24
CA ASN A 65 1.08 7.67 -6.65
C ASN A 65 -0.34 8.03 -7.15
N GLY A 66 -0.80 7.39 -8.24
CA GLY A 66 -2.12 7.59 -8.85
C GLY A 66 -2.16 8.61 -9.99
N ASP A 67 -1.01 9.10 -10.45
CA ASP A 67 -0.90 9.97 -11.62
C ASP A 67 -0.63 9.18 -12.90
N VAL A 68 -1.12 9.70 -14.02
CA VAL A 68 -0.90 9.15 -15.37
C VAL A 68 -0.78 10.27 -16.40
N VAL A 69 0.02 10.03 -17.44
CA VAL A 69 0.26 10.93 -18.58
C VAL A 69 -0.06 10.17 -19.86
N ASP A 70 -0.74 10.84 -20.79
CA ASP A 70 -1.06 10.31 -22.11
C ASP A 70 0.01 10.65 -23.17
N SER A 71 -0.08 10.01 -24.33
CA SER A 71 0.84 10.23 -25.44
C SER A 71 0.93 11.66 -25.95
N SER A 72 -0.17 12.42 -25.93
CA SER A 72 -0.19 13.84 -26.32
C SER A 72 0.70 14.68 -25.39
N THR A 73 0.42 14.57 -24.10
CA THR A 73 1.09 15.30 -23.02
C THR A 73 2.56 14.90 -22.91
N ALA A 74 2.87 13.60 -23.08
CA ALA A 74 4.24 13.11 -23.08
C ALA A 74 5.09 13.72 -24.20
N VAL A 75 4.56 13.84 -25.42
CA VAL A 75 5.25 14.46 -26.57
C VAL A 75 5.47 15.96 -26.34
N GLU A 76 4.50 16.66 -25.76
CA GLU A 76 4.61 18.09 -25.48
C GLU A 76 5.64 18.39 -24.37
N MET A 77 5.73 17.55 -23.34
CA MET A 77 6.66 17.78 -22.23
C MET A 77 8.07 17.18 -22.42
N LEU A 78 8.30 16.29 -23.38
CA LEU A 78 9.58 15.57 -23.55
C LEU A 78 10.79 16.52 -23.56
N LYS A 79 10.74 17.57 -24.39
CA LYS A 79 11.84 18.52 -24.57
C LYS A 79 12.08 19.38 -23.33
N ASN A 80 11.07 19.52 -22.46
CA ASN A 80 11.16 20.30 -21.23
C ASN A 80 11.92 19.58 -20.11
N PHE A 81 12.29 18.29 -20.27
CA PHE A 81 13.20 17.60 -19.35
C PHE A 81 14.66 18.04 -19.51
N VAL A 82 15.08 18.53 -20.68
CA VAL A 82 16.47 18.93 -20.93
C VAL A 82 16.84 20.14 -20.05
N ASN A 83 18.04 20.10 -19.45
CA ASN A 83 18.56 21.04 -18.46
C ASN A 83 17.83 21.04 -17.10
N LYS A 84 16.99 20.04 -16.80
CA LYS A 84 16.37 19.92 -15.47
C LYS A 84 17.31 19.25 -14.46
N PRO A 85 17.20 19.58 -13.16
CA PRO A 85 18.05 19.00 -12.12
C PRO A 85 17.72 17.52 -11.89
N ILE A 86 18.77 16.77 -11.57
CA ILE A 86 18.69 15.44 -10.98
C ILE A 86 19.03 15.60 -9.50
N ASN A 87 18.16 15.11 -8.62
CA ASN A 87 18.29 15.19 -7.16
C ASN A 87 18.19 13.81 -6.51
N VAL A 88 18.35 13.76 -5.19
CA VAL A 88 18.23 12.52 -4.39
C VAL A 88 16.90 12.53 -3.65
N GLU A 89 16.10 11.47 -3.81
CA GLU A 89 14.82 11.27 -3.09
C GLU A 89 13.86 12.47 -3.11
N HIS A 90 13.78 13.18 -4.26
CA HIS A 90 12.96 14.38 -4.45
C HIS A 90 13.35 15.60 -3.57
N ASP A 91 14.51 15.56 -2.93
CA ASP A 91 15.04 16.67 -2.15
C ASP A 91 15.73 17.70 -3.06
N ARG A 92 15.03 18.80 -3.36
CA ARG A 92 15.53 19.90 -4.20
C ARG A 92 16.72 20.66 -3.61
N THR A 93 17.11 20.41 -2.35
CA THR A 93 18.36 20.92 -1.79
C THR A 93 19.56 20.04 -2.14
N LYS A 94 19.33 18.77 -2.52
CA LYS A 94 20.34 17.76 -2.86
C LYS A 94 20.38 17.51 -4.37
N VAL A 95 20.64 18.56 -5.15
CA VAL A 95 20.88 18.44 -6.59
C VAL A 95 22.27 17.85 -6.82
N VAL A 96 22.34 16.76 -7.58
CA VAL A 96 23.56 15.96 -7.85
C VAL A 96 23.92 15.88 -9.33
N GLY A 97 23.02 16.30 -10.23
CA GLY A 97 23.24 16.20 -11.66
C GLY A 97 22.26 17.01 -12.51
N CYS A 98 22.35 16.82 -13.83
CA CYS A 98 21.53 17.50 -14.82
C CYS A 98 21.16 16.57 -15.98
N ILE A 99 19.95 16.75 -16.53
CA ILE A 99 19.45 15.99 -17.68
C ILE A 99 19.90 16.65 -18.98
N LEU A 100 20.48 15.86 -19.88
CA LEU A 100 21.10 16.34 -21.13
C LEU A 100 20.34 15.90 -22.39
N THR A 101 19.70 14.72 -22.35
CA THR A 101 18.95 14.16 -23.46
C THR A 101 17.62 13.57 -23.00
N ALA A 102 16.62 13.59 -23.86
CA ALA A 102 15.29 13.07 -23.59
C ALA A 102 14.76 12.35 -24.83
N ASN A 103 14.36 11.09 -24.68
CA ASN A 103 13.92 10.20 -25.76
C ASN A 103 12.68 9.41 -25.33
N PHE A 104 12.02 8.76 -26.27
CA PHE A 104 11.06 7.69 -25.97
C PHE A 104 11.70 6.33 -26.24
N SER A 105 11.34 5.33 -25.43
CA SER A 105 11.70 3.94 -25.70
C SER A 105 10.56 2.96 -25.45
N ASN A 106 10.58 1.83 -26.15
CA ASN A 106 9.53 0.82 -26.10
C ASN A 106 9.49 0.08 -24.74
N PHE A 107 8.31 -0.27 -24.26
CA PHE A 107 8.14 -0.90 -22.94
C PHE A 107 8.68 -2.34 -22.86
N ALA A 108 8.75 -3.05 -24.00
CA ALA A 108 9.18 -4.45 -24.04
C ALA A 108 10.69 -4.65 -24.24
N ASP A 109 11.35 -3.79 -25.02
CA ASP A 109 12.75 -3.96 -25.45
C ASP A 109 13.59 -2.66 -25.44
N ASN A 110 13.03 -1.58 -24.88
CA ASN A 110 13.63 -0.24 -24.82
C ASN A 110 14.17 0.25 -26.17
N GLN A 111 13.66 -0.21 -27.33
CA GLN A 111 14.04 0.36 -28.63
C GLN A 111 13.58 1.82 -28.75
N VAL A 112 14.35 2.67 -29.43
CA VAL A 112 14.04 4.11 -29.56
C VAL A 112 12.77 4.31 -30.39
N ILE A 113 11.85 5.15 -29.88
CA ILE A 113 10.59 5.51 -30.55
C ILE A 113 10.64 6.98 -30.97
N THR A 114 10.12 7.30 -32.16
CA THR A 114 10.00 8.69 -32.64
C THR A 114 8.78 9.41 -32.06
N GLU A 115 8.81 10.75 -31.97
CA GLU A 115 7.68 11.56 -31.49
C GLU A 115 6.36 11.27 -32.26
N ASP A 116 6.44 11.05 -33.58
CA ASP A 116 5.29 10.73 -34.44
C ASP A 116 4.69 9.34 -34.21
N GLN A 117 5.50 8.39 -33.75
CA GLN A 117 5.04 7.06 -33.34
C GLN A 117 4.44 7.13 -31.94
N ALA A 118 5.17 7.71 -30.98
CA ALA A 118 4.75 7.90 -29.60
C ALA A 118 3.36 8.55 -29.50
N LYS A 119 3.11 9.63 -30.27
CA LYS A 119 1.83 10.34 -30.31
C LYS A 119 0.62 9.48 -30.75
N LYS A 120 0.86 8.37 -31.46
CA LYS A 120 -0.19 7.47 -31.99
C LYS A 120 -0.33 6.18 -31.19
N MET A 121 0.63 5.85 -30.34
CA MET A 121 0.58 4.66 -29.49
C MET A 121 -0.43 4.85 -28.36
N LYS A 122 -1.20 3.81 -28.08
CA LYS A 122 -2.04 3.70 -26.85
C LYS A 122 -1.45 2.75 -25.83
N GLU A 123 -0.51 1.92 -26.29
CA GLU A 123 0.25 0.97 -25.48
C GLU A 123 1.22 1.73 -24.56
N PRO A 124 1.67 1.13 -23.46
CA PRO A 124 2.69 1.73 -22.61
C PRO A 124 4.03 1.83 -23.34
N TYR A 125 4.77 2.90 -23.03
CA TYR A 125 6.16 3.10 -23.47
C TYR A 125 6.87 4.03 -22.46
N TYR A 126 8.19 4.02 -22.45
CA TYR A 126 9.00 4.79 -21.52
C TYR A 126 9.35 6.19 -22.05
N ILE A 127 9.48 7.14 -21.13
CA ILE A 127 10.33 8.32 -21.34
C ILE A 127 11.71 8.00 -20.77
N THR A 128 12.69 7.87 -21.66
CA THR A 128 14.07 7.50 -21.32
C THR A 128 14.95 8.73 -21.41
N LEU A 129 15.61 9.08 -20.31
CA LEU A 129 16.41 10.29 -20.17
C LEU A 129 17.89 9.91 -20.02
N GLY A 130 18.76 10.71 -20.63
CA GLY A 130 20.21 10.64 -20.42
C GLY A 130 20.68 11.90 -19.70
N GLY A 131 21.50 11.75 -18.67
CA GLY A 131 21.99 12.85 -17.83
C GLY A 131 23.43 12.66 -17.40
N VAL A 132 23.88 13.56 -16.54
CA VAL A 132 25.21 13.51 -15.91
C VAL A 132 25.09 13.82 -14.42
N ILE A 133 25.82 13.09 -13.60
CA ILE A 133 26.02 13.34 -12.16
C ILE A 133 27.43 13.89 -11.95
N TRP A 134 27.58 14.82 -11.02
CA TRP A 134 28.89 15.29 -10.57
C TRP A 134 29.40 14.39 -9.44
N LYS A 135 30.40 13.54 -9.71
CA LYS A 135 30.99 12.61 -8.74
C LYS A 135 31.48 13.34 -7.48
N ILE A 136 32.03 14.55 -7.65
CA ILE A 136 32.53 15.40 -6.55
C ILE A 136 31.42 15.83 -5.58
N ILE A 137 30.18 16.05 -6.05
CA ILE A 137 29.07 16.54 -5.22
C ILE A 137 28.52 15.41 -4.33
N ASN A 138 28.48 14.18 -4.82
CA ASN A 138 28.10 13.02 -4.03
C ASN A 138 28.83 11.75 -4.50
N PRO A 139 30.05 11.48 -3.96
CA PRO A 139 30.81 10.29 -4.30
C PRO A 139 30.10 8.99 -3.89
N GLN A 140 29.44 8.98 -2.73
CA GLN A 140 28.73 7.79 -2.22
C GLN A 140 27.60 7.35 -3.14
N LEU A 141 26.81 8.31 -3.65
CA LEU A 141 25.76 8.02 -4.63
C LEU A 141 26.33 7.57 -5.98
N SER A 142 27.46 8.15 -6.39
CA SER A 142 28.12 7.80 -7.66
C SER A 142 28.60 6.35 -7.64
N ASN A 143 29.30 5.96 -6.57
CA ASN A 143 29.71 4.57 -6.34
C ASN A 143 28.49 3.63 -6.26
N LEU A 144 27.42 4.01 -5.54
CA LEU A 144 26.20 3.20 -5.45
C LEU A 144 25.53 2.99 -6.81
N ILE A 145 25.57 3.98 -7.71
CA ILE A 145 25.06 3.85 -9.08
C ILE A 145 25.94 2.93 -9.92
N GLU A 146 27.27 3.05 -9.81
CA GLU A 146 28.23 2.15 -10.47
C GLU A 146 28.05 0.70 -9.97
N GLU A 147 27.97 0.48 -8.66
CA GLU A 147 27.63 -0.82 -8.04
C GLU A 147 26.24 -1.33 -8.48
N SER A 148 25.26 -0.45 -8.72
CA SER A 148 23.93 -0.83 -9.20
C SER A 148 23.92 -1.39 -10.63
N ASN A 149 25.02 -1.26 -11.36
CA ASN A 149 25.18 -1.80 -12.72
C ASN A 149 25.84 -3.19 -12.74
N ASP A 150 26.52 -3.62 -11.67
CA ASP A 150 27.17 -4.93 -11.58
C ASP A 150 26.15 -6.02 -11.16
N PRO A 151 25.84 -7.02 -12.01
CA PRO A 151 24.92 -8.11 -11.67
C PRO A 151 25.35 -9.00 -10.50
N SER A 152 26.63 -8.93 -10.09
CA SER A 152 27.18 -9.64 -8.94
C SER A 152 27.07 -8.86 -7.62
N SER A 153 26.76 -7.57 -7.69
CA SER A 153 26.61 -6.69 -6.53
C SER A 153 25.28 -6.90 -5.80
N GLU A 154 25.30 -6.79 -4.47
CA GLU A 154 24.08 -6.72 -3.65
C GLU A 154 23.22 -5.48 -4.00
N ASN A 155 23.84 -4.42 -4.52
CA ASN A 155 23.18 -3.18 -4.94
C ASN A 155 22.64 -3.23 -6.38
N TYR A 156 22.73 -4.35 -7.10
CA TYR A 156 22.25 -4.44 -8.49
C TYR A 156 20.81 -3.96 -8.66
N MET A 157 20.58 -3.04 -9.61
CA MET A 157 19.29 -2.40 -9.88
C MET A 157 18.61 -1.72 -8.66
N ASN A 158 19.36 -1.36 -7.60
CA ASN A 158 18.83 -0.74 -6.39
C ASN A 158 18.49 0.75 -6.60
N VAL A 159 19.26 1.48 -7.40
CA VAL A 159 18.93 2.88 -7.77
C VAL A 159 18.04 2.91 -9.01
N SER A 160 16.97 3.71 -8.97
CA SER A 160 16.04 3.97 -10.06
C SER A 160 15.64 5.44 -10.11
N ALA A 161 14.91 5.86 -11.15
CA ALA A 161 14.47 7.25 -11.32
C ALA A 161 12.97 7.44 -11.04
N SER A 162 12.61 8.64 -10.57
CA SER A 162 11.23 9.07 -10.35
C SER A 162 11.07 10.53 -10.78
N TRP A 163 10.03 10.83 -11.56
CA TRP A 163 9.80 12.17 -12.11
C TRP A 163 9.23 13.19 -11.12
N GLU A 164 9.47 14.47 -11.37
CA GLU A 164 8.74 15.58 -10.76
C GLU A 164 8.03 16.40 -11.84
N LEU A 165 6.71 16.49 -11.76
CA LEU A 165 5.88 17.28 -12.69
C LEU A 165 5.15 18.39 -11.93
N GLY A 166 5.13 19.60 -12.52
CA GLY A 166 4.17 20.65 -12.21
C GLY A 166 3.12 20.72 -13.32
N PHE A 167 1.86 20.87 -12.95
CA PHE A 167 0.74 20.99 -13.89
C PHE A 167 -0.38 21.82 -13.27
N ASN A 168 -1.22 22.43 -14.10
CA ASN A 168 -2.33 23.29 -13.66
C ASN A 168 -3.70 22.61 -13.74
N GLU A 169 -3.86 21.60 -14.61
CA GLU A 169 -5.13 20.95 -14.92
C GLU A 169 -5.04 19.44 -14.81
N TYR A 170 -6.18 18.80 -14.53
CA TYR A 170 -6.29 17.35 -14.52
C TYR A 170 -7.72 16.88 -14.77
N ASP A 171 -7.81 15.67 -15.34
CA ASP A 171 -9.03 14.87 -15.44
C ASP A 171 -8.92 13.62 -14.56
N LEU A 172 -10.04 12.93 -14.38
CA LEU A 172 -10.10 11.70 -13.62
C LEU A 172 -10.21 10.50 -14.55
N VAL A 173 -9.44 9.46 -14.24
CA VAL A 173 -9.43 8.18 -14.94
C VAL A 173 -9.96 7.12 -14.00
N LEU A 174 -11.01 6.43 -14.42
CA LEU A 174 -11.56 5.26 -13.77
C LEU A 174 -11.09 4.00 -14.51
N LEU A 175 -10.52 3.06 -13.76
CA LEU A 175 -10.01 1.80 -14.27
C LEU A 175 -10.45 0.65 -13.35
N ASN A 176 -10.61 -0.54 -13.93
CA ASN A 176 -10.87 -1.74 -13.14
C ASN A 176 -9.66 -2.02 -12.21
N SER A 177 -9.90 -2.50 -10.99
CA SER A 177 -8.93 -2.73 -9.91
C SER A 177 -7.65 -3.47 -10.30
N ASN A 178 -7.70 -4.27 -11.35
CA ASN A 178 -6.60 -5.10 -11.84
C ASN A 178 -5.87 -4.50 -13.07
N ASN A 179 -6.31 -3.35 -13.59
CA ASN A 179 -5.75 -2.74 -14.81
C ASN A 179 -5.09 -1.38 -14.50
N LYS A 180 -3.98 -1.09 -15.18
CA LYS A 180 -3.18 0.14 -15.04
C LYS A 180 -3.06 0.93 -16.36
N ASN A 181 -3.52 0.39 -17.48
CA ASN A 181 -3.24 0.93 -18.82
C ASN A 181 -4.39 1.84 -19.29
N LEU A 182 -4.08 2.97 -19.92
CA LEU A 182 -5.08 3.96 -20.38
C LEU A 182 -5.99 3.44 -21.50
N GLU A 183 -5.65 2.35 -22.16
CA GLU A 183 -6.48 1.79 -23.25
C GLU A 183 -7.88 1.34 -22.80
N ASP A 184 -8.02 0.90 -21.54
CA ASP A 184 -9.28 0.45 -20.94
C ASP A 184 -9.89 1.49 -19.98
N ALA A 185 -9.41 2.74 -20.02
CA ALA A 185 -9.82 3.81 -19.12
C ALA A 185 -11.19 4.40 -19.47
N VAL A 186 -11.98 4.70 -18.43
CA VAL A 186 -13.16 5.58 -18.52
C VAL A 186 -12.77 6.95 -17.99
N PHE A 187 -12.82 7.96 -18.87
CA PHE A 187 -12.45 9.33 -18.57
C PHE A 187 -13.63 10.12 -18.01
N VAL A 188 -13.39 10.90 -16.95
CA VAL A 188 -14.37 11.79 -16.31
C VAL A 188 -13.82 13.21 -16.30
N SER A 189 -14.31 14.01 -17.26
CA SER A 189 -13.90 15.40 -17.48
C SER A 189 -14.88 16.44 -16.90
N ASP A 190 -16.12 16.06 -16.54
CA ASP A 190 -17.12 16.99 -15.98
C ASP A 190 -16.72 17.46 -14.57
N GLU A 191 -16.61 18.77 -14.37
CA GLU A 191 -16.14 19.38 -13.13
C GLU A 191 -16.96 18.97 -11.88
N LYS A 192 -18.28 18.77 -12.02
CA LYS A 192 -19.16 18.39 -10.90
C LYS A 192 -18.96 16.93 -10.50
N GLU A 193 -18.62 16.07 -11.44
CA GLU A 193 -18.23 14.69 -11.13
C GLU A 193 -16.81 14.64 -10.57
N LYS A 194 -15.89 15.44 -11.12
CA LYS A 194 -14.53 15.58 -10.60
C LYS A 194 -14.53 16.04 -9.13
N GLU A 195 -15.35 17.00 -8.75
CA GLU A 195 -15.44 17.48 -7.36
C GLU A 195 -15.97 16.40 -6.39
N LYS A 196 -17.03 15.65 -6.78
CA LYS A 196 -17.57 14.54 -5.97
C LYS A 196 -16.56 13.44 -5.72
N LEU A 197 -15.76 13.10 -6.74
CA LEU A 197 -14.79 12.01 -6.72
C LEU A 197 -13.42 12.42 -6.18
N LYS A 198 -13.12 13.73 -6.08
CA LYS A 198 -11.85 14.28 -5.58
C LYS A 198 -11.42 13.69 -4.23
N LYS A 199 -12.38 13.47 -3.32
CA LYS A 199 -12.16 12.88 -1.98
C LYS A 199 -11.66 11.42 -2.01
N ASN A 200 -11.81 10.71 -3.14
CA ASN A 200 -11.37 9.33 -3.31
C ASN A 200 -9.93 9.23 -3.84
N LEU A 201 -9.33 10.32 -4.35
CA LEU A 201 -7.98 10.32 -4.89
C LEU A 201 -6.89 10.21 -3.81
N LYS A 202 -5.86 9.40 -4.06
CA LYS A 202 -4.67 9.29 -3.20
C LYS A 202 -3.99 10.63 -2.94
N ALA A 203 -3.88 11.48 -3.96
CA ALA A 203 -3.26 12.81 -3.88
C ALA A 203 -3.96 13.78 -2.89
N PHE A 204 -5.20 13.48 -2.50
CA PHE A 204 -5.95 14.23 -1.48
C PHE A 204 -6.23 13.40 -0.21
N GLY A 205 -5.45 12.33 0.02
CA GLY A 205 -5.59 11.46 1.20
C GLY A 205 -6.69 10.39 1.09
N GLY A 206 -7.31 10.24 -0.07
CA GLY A 206 -8.31 9.21 -0.33
C GLY A 206 -7.73 7.82 -0.60
N SER A 207 -8.60 6.81 -0.67
CA SER A 207 -8.23 5.38 -0.85
C SER A 207 -7.66 5.03 -2.23
N GLY A 208 -7.76 5.93 -3.22
CA GLY A 208 -7.48 5.63 -4.63
C GLY A 208 -8.54 4.75 -5.31
N ARG A 209 -9.73 4.60 -4.70
CA ARG A 209 -10.80 3.70 -5.17
C ARG A 209 -12.17 4.34 -5.02
N VAL A 210 -13.05 4.14 -6.00
CA VAL A 210 -14.47 4.53 -5.93
C VAL A 210 -15.27 3.42 -5.25
N ASP A 211 -14.99 2.17 -5.62
CA ASP A 211 -15.61 0.96 -5.07
C ASP A 211 -14.60 -0.20 -5.01
N LYS A 212 -15.04 -1.46 -4.82
CA LYS A 212 -14.15 -2.63 -4.72
C LYS A 212 -13.44 -2.96 -6.05
N ASN A 213 -14.11 -2.68 -7.18
CA ASN A 213 -13.70 -3.04 -8.52
C ASN A 213 -13.22 -1.84 -9.35
N THR A 214 -13.51 -0.60 -8.93
CA THR A 214 -13.11 0.62 -9.64
C THR A 214 -12.06 1.43 -8.86
N SER A 215 -10.84 1.49 -9.40
CA SER A 215 -9.78 2.41 -8.98
C SER A 215 -9.97 3.78 -9.62
N ILE A 216 -9.48 4.84 -8.95
CA ILE A 216 -9.51 6.21 -9.47
C ILE A 216 -8.11 6.86 -9.47
N TYR A 217 -7.81 7.47 -10.60
CA TYR A 217 -6.51 8.05 -10.93
C TYR A 217 -6.66 9.44 -11.53
N ARG A 218 -5.56 10.17 -11.60
CA ARG A 218 -5.49 11.55 -12.08
C ARG A 218 -4.69 11.60 -13.39
N GLN A 219 -5.35 11.92 -14.49
CA GLN A 219 -4.67 12.23 -15.75
C GLN A 219 -4.17 13.66 -15.67
N VAL A 220 -2.86 13.83 -15.82
CA VAL A 220 -2.19 15.12 -15.82
C VAL A 220 -2.41 15.79 -17.18
N LEU A 221 -2.91 17.04 -17.18
CA LEU A 221 -3.32 17.78 -18.38
C LEU A 221 -2.88 19.25 -18.30
N GLY A 222 -3.14 20.01 -19.38
CA GLY A 222 -2.87 21.44 -19.47
C GLY A 222 -1.39 21.73 -19.72
N ASN A 223 -0.85 22.74 -19.03
CA ASN A 223 0.57 23.10 -19.16
C ASN A 223 1.42 22.27 -18.19
N VAL A 224 1.97 21.17 -18.70
CA VAL A 224 2.76 20.20 -17.93
C VAL A 224 4.25 20.49 -18.05
N ILE A 225 4.88 20.81 -16.92
CA ILE A 225 6.27 21.25 -16.83
C ILE A 225 7.04 20.27 -15.93
N PRO A 226 7.97 19.48 -16.48
CA PRO A 226 8.96 18.75 -15.70
C PRO A 226 9.77 19.70 -14.81
N LEU A 227 9.92 19.35 -13.54
CA LEU A 227 10.64 20.12 -12.53
C LEU A 227 12.02 19.53 -12.24
N GLY A 228 12.16 18.20 -12.38
CA GLY A 228 13.39 17.46 -12.14
C GLY A 228 13.15 15.95 -12.14
N ILE A 229 14.20 15.20 -11.79
CA ILE A 229 14.14 13.77 -11.50
C ILE A 229 14.75 13.54 -10.12
N GLY A 230 14.08 12.74 -9.29
CA GLY A 230 14.66 12.17 -8.08
C GLY A 230 15.21 10.78 -8.35
N LEU A 231 16.46 10.53 -7.96
CA LEU A 231 17.02 9.19 -7.85
C LEU A 231 16.58 8.59 -6.52
N THR A 232 15.99 7.40 -6.58
CA THR A 232 15.32 6.74 -5.46
C THR A 232 15.42 5.22 -5.58
N ALA A 233 15.41 4.53 -4.43
CA ALA A 233 15.27 3.08 -4.40
C ALA A 233 13.82 2.61 -4.66
N ASN A 234 12.82 3.49 -4.51
CA ASN A 234 11.40 3.13 -4.54
C ASN A 234 10.61 4.00 -5.53
N PRO A 235 10.84 3.86 -6.85
CA PRO A 235 10.19 4.70 -7.86
C PRO A 235 8.67 4.53 -7.88
N ALA A 236 7.97 5.63 -8.15
CA ALA A 236 6.51 5.63 -8.28
C ALA A 236 6.03 4.99 -9.60
N ALA A 237 6.85 5.05 -10.66
CA ALA A 237 6.59 4.40 -11.94
C ALA A 237 7.07 2.94 -11.96
N ASP A 238 6.59 2.16 -12.93
CA ASP A 238 7.06 0.79 -13.20
C ASP A 238 8.38 0.85 -14.02
N VAL A 239 9.42 1.47 -13.43
CA VAL A 239 10.78 1.64 -13.96
C VAL A 239 11.80 1.03 -12.98
N GLN A 240 12.94 0.55 -13.46
CA GLN A 240 13.98 -0.01 -12.61
C GLN A 240 15.39 0.19 -13.21
N GLY A 241 16.34 0.61 -12.37
CA GLY A 241 17.76 0.75 -12.72
C GLY A 241 18.15 2.14 -13.22
N VAL A 242 19.44 2.43 -13.14
CA VAL A 242 20.12 3.57 -13.76
C VAL A 242 21.39 3.03 -14.42
N ALA A 243 21.48 3.12 -15.75
CA ALA A 243 22.61 2.63 -16.51
C ALA A 243 23.77 3.64 -16.50
N VAL A 244 24.99 3.17 -16.25
CA VAL A 244 26.23 3.90 -16.58
C VAL A 244 26.80 3.38 -17.90
N LYS A 245 27.72 4.13 -18.51
CA LYS A 245 28.56 3.57 -19.57
C LYS A 245 29.49 2.54 -18.94
N ASP A 246 29.62 1.36 -19.55
CA ASP A 246 30.68 0.43 -19.15
C ASP A 246 32.02 1.15 -19.26
N GLU A 247 32.81 1.15 -18.19
CA GLU A 247 34.25 1.24 -18.38
C GLU A 247 34.60 0.07 -19.28
N SER A 248 35.03 0.36 -20.50
CA SER A 248 35.48 -0.67 -21.42
C SER A 248 36.52 -1.48 -20.67
N GLN A 249 36.21 -2.76 -20.41
CA GLN A 249 37.24 -3.70 -20.01
C GLN A 249 38.34 -3.50 -21.03
N MET A 250 39.50 -3.02 -20.58
CA MET A 250 40.70 -3.21 -21.35
C MET A 250 40.79 -4.71 -21.47
N ASP A 251 40.54 -5.22 -22.67
CA ASP A 251 40.95 -6.55 -23.07
C ASP A 251 42.47 -6.57 -22.90
N ILE A 252 42.89 -6.89 -21.68
CA ILE A 252 44.21 -7.45 -21.44
C ILE A 252 44.13 -8.79 -22.14
N GLU A 253 44.45 -8.77 -23.44
CA GLU A 253 44.90 -9.94 -24.14
C GLU A 253 46.04 -10.50 -23.30
N ILE A 254 45.72 -11.51 -22.46
CA ILE A 254 46.73 -12.32 -21.79
C ILE A 254 47.35 -13.15 -22.91
N SER A 255 48.26 -12.50 -23.65
CA SER A 255 49.16 -13.12 -24.59
C SER A 255 49.91 -14.20 -23.81
N LYS A 256 49.54 -15.45 -24.06
CA LYS A 256 50.19 -16.61 -23.44
C LYS A 256 51.70 -16.46 -23.64
N PRO A 257 52.51 -16.46 -22.57
CA PRO A 257 53.96 -16.47 -22.75
C PRO A 257 54.34 -17.80 -23.41
N GLU A 258 54.87 -17.73 -24.63
CA GLU A 258 55.46 -18.90 -25.29
C GLU A 258 56.75 -19.30 -24.56
N GLU A 259 56.90 -20.60 -24.30
CA GLU A 259 58.13 -21.14 -23.72
C GLU A 259 59.28 -21.09 -24.74
N ASN A 260 60.23 -20.19 -24.52
CA ASN A 260 61.67 -20.43 -24.68
C ASN A 260 62.44 -19.21 -24.12
N GLY A 261 63.46 -19.35 -23.26
CA GLY A 261 64.16 -20.57 -22.87
C GLY A 261 65.67 -20.38 -22.95
N GLN A 262 66.25 -19.49 -22.14
CA GLN A 262 67.69 -19.57 -21.83
C GLN A 262 68.06 -18.95 -20.48
N MET A 263 68.82 -19.70 -19.70
CA MET A 263 69.29 -19.35 -18.34
C MET A 263 70.65 -18.67 -18.37
N SER A 264 70.86 -17.75 -17.44
CA SER A 264 72.11 -17.58 -16.66
C SER A 264 71.75 -16.73 -15.43
N ASP A 265 71.42 -17.30 -14.28
CA ASP A 265 72.31 -17.97 -13.29
C ASP A 265 72.94 -16.97 -12.30
N SER A 266 72.71 -17.26 -11.01
CA SER A 266 73.34 -16.68 -9.81
C SER A 266 73.09 -15.16 -9.55
N SER A 267 72.88 -14.70 -8.32
CA SER A 267 72.80 -15.38 -7.02
C SER A 267 72.08 -14.49 -5.98
N GLU A 268 71.67 -15.09 -4.86
CA GLU A 268 71.25 -14.36 -3.65
C GLU A 268 72.34 -13.36 -3.19
N VAL A 269 71.96 -12.25 -2.54
CA VAL A 269 72.55 -11.74 -1.28
C VAL A 269 71.81 -10.47 -0.79
N SER A 270 71.94 -10.22 0.51
CA SER A 270 71.24 -9.28 1.38
C SER A 270 71.25 -7.79 0.98
N CYS A 271 70.23 -7.10 1.50
CA CYS A 271 70.20 -5.67 1.70
C CYS A 271 71.32 -5.19 2.67
N GLU A 272 72.21 -4.32 2.19
CA GLU A 272 73.09 -3.52 3.04
C GLU A 272 73.01 -2.03 2.65
N ASN A 273 72.98 -1.17 3.67
CA ASN A 273 72.93 0.28 3.50
C ASN A 273 74.27 0.80 2.96
N ASN A 274 74.22 1.66 1.95
CA ASN A 274 75.36 2.53 1.62
C ASN A 274 74.92 3.99 1.59
N ILE A 275 75.13 4.66 2.73
CA ILE A 275 75.23 6.11 2.81
C ILE A 275 76.53 6.52 2.12
N SER A 276 76.44 7.35 1.09
CA SER A 276 77.59 8.10 0.57
C SER A 276 77.59 9.47 1.26
N GLN A 277 78.54 9.65 2.18
CA GLN A 277 79.03 10.98 2.53
C GLN A 277 80.21 11.29 1.61
N ASP A 278 80.17 12.44 0.94
CA ASP A 278 81.37 13.14 0.51
C ASP A 278 81.59 14.32 1.45
N GLU A 279 82.77 14.40 2.05
CA GLU A 279 83.19 15.52 2.90
C GLU A 279 83.83 16.61 2.03
N GLU A 280 83.25 17.81 1.97
CA GLU A 280 84.01 19.08 1.87
C GLU A 280 83.18 20.30 2.29
N ASN A 281 83.49 20.77 3.50
CA ASN A 281 83.66 22.16 3.93
C ASN A 281 82.48 23.17 4.17
N THR A 282 82.65 23.84 5.32
CA THR A 282 82.14 25.15 5.75
C THR A 282 80.68 25.26 6.22
N VAL A 283 80.50 25.01 7.52
CA VAL A 283 79.37 25.53 8.30
C VAL A 283 79.55 27.03 8.53
N ASN A 284 78.63 27.85 8.02
CA ASN A 284 78.47 29.23 8.47
C ASN A 284 77.59 29.26 9.72
N GLU A 285 78.19 29.49 10.89
CA GLU A 285 77.50 29.60 12.18
C GLU A 285 76.79 30.96 12.38
N GLU A 286 75.83 31.31 11.51
CA GLU A 286 74.91 32.44 11.76
C GLU A 286 73.46 32.03 11.47
N GLY A 287 72.74 31.58 12.50
CA GLY A 287 71.32 31.26 12.35
C GLY A 287 70.75 30.21 13.30
N VAL A 288 70.96 30.34 14.62
CA VAL A 288 70.18 29.55 15.60
C VAL A 288 68.74 30.05 15.63
N ILE A 289 67.94 29.61 14.66
CA ILE A 289 66.48 29.75 14.71
C ILE A 289 65.96 28.58 15.54
N ASN A 290 65.43 28.89 16.73
CA ASN A 290 64.65 27.96 17.53
C ASN A 290 63.50 27.39 16.69
N ARG A 291 63.65 26.17 16.15
CA ARG A 291 62.54 25.41 15.58
C ARG A 291 61.64 24.94 16.72
N ILE A 292 60.65 25.74 17.04
CA ILE A 292 59.59 25.39 17.97
C ILE A 292 58.84 24.19 17.37
N ILE A 293 58.83 23.06 18.09
CA ILE A 293 57.99 21.92 17.73
C ILE A 293 56.54 22.32 18.03
N MET A 294 55.87 22.93 17.05
CA MET A 294 54.46 23.25 17.12
C MET A 294 53.63 22.01 16.79
N LYS A 295 52.73 21.63 17.70
CA LYS A 295 51.79 20.54 17.50
C LYS A 295 50.67 21.03 16.57
N ILE A 296 50.35 20.24 15.54
CA ILE A 296 49.23 20.54 14.65
C ILE A 296 47.95 20.11 15.35
N GLU A 297 46.95 20.99 15.38
CA GLU A 297 45.65 20.75 16.04
C GLU A 297 44.48 20.71 15.04
N ASN A 298 44.69 21.18 13.81
CA ASN A 298 43.65 21.21 12.78
C ASN A 298 44.26 21.08 11.36
N ILE A 299 43.57 20.37 10.46
CA ILE A 299 43.97 20.21 9.05
C ILE A 299 44.21 21.56 8.36
N ASN A 300 43.42 22.60 8.67
CA ASN A 300 43.56 23.94 8.09
C ASN A 300 44.87 24.67 8.48
N GLN A 301 45.66 24.14 9.41
CA GLN A 301 46.97 24.68 9.78
C GLN A 301 48.09 24.17 8.85
N ILE A 302 47.84 23.11 8.07
CA ILE A 302 48.80 22.54 7.12
C ILE A 302 48.88 23.46 5.90
N THR A 303 49.85 24.37 5.91
CA THR A 303 50.16 25.29 4.81
C THR A 303 51.62 25.12 4.37
N ASP A 304 51.95 25.51 3.14
CA ASP A 304 53.31 25.45 2.58
C ASP A 304 54.36 26.22 3.39
N GLU A 305 53.94 27.15 4.25
CA GLU A 305 54.80 27.90 5.14
C GLU A 305 55.01 27.20 6.49
N LEU A 306 53.97 26.51 7.01
CA LEU A 306 54.08 25.69 8.23
C LEU A 306 54.85 24.38 7.99
N LEU A 307 54.69 23.77 6.81
CA LEU A 307 55.40 22.56 6.38
C LEU A 307 56.93 22.75 6.28
N LYS A 308 57.41 24.01 6.18
CA LYS A 308 58.85 24.34 6.25
C LYS A 308 59.40 24.42 7.68
N GLN A 309 58.52 24.47 8.68
CA GLN A 309 58.88 24.68 10.10
C GLN A 309 58.60 23.45 10.97
N VAL A 310 57.56 22.68 10.67
CA VAL A 310 57.16 21.47 11.42
C VAL A 310 57.92 20.24 10.92
N THR A 311 58.28 19.33 11.82
CA THR A 311 58.94 18.06 11.46
C THR A 311 57.90 17.03 10.99
N ALA A 312 58.27 16.17 10.02
CA ALA A 312 57.39 15.15 9.46
C ALA A 312 56.77 14.21 10.53
N SER A 313 57.48 13.96 11.64
CA SER A 313 56.96 13.18 12.78
C SER A 313 55.67 13.78 13.35
N SER A 314 55.61 15.10 13.57
CA SER A 314 54.45 15.75 14.17
C SER A 314 53.21 15.77 13.25
N VAL A 315 53.40 15.61 11.94
CA VAL A 315 52.31 15.40 10.98
C VAL A 315 51.82 13.95 11.04
N ALA A 316 52.74 12.98 11.10
CA ALA A 316 52.41 11.57 11.21
C ALA A 316 51.65 11.24 12.51
N ASP A 317 52.09 11.79 13.64
CA ASP A 317 51.42 11.64 14.95
C ASP A 317 49.97 12.16 14.90
N PHE A 318 49.75 13.33 14.28
CA PHE A 318 48.42 13.92 14.13
C PHE A 318 47.50 13.08 13.23
N ILE A 319 48.00 12.59 12.10
CA ILE A 319 47.24 11.70 11.20
C ILE A 319 46.89 10.39 11.91
N GLN A 320 47.82 9.82 12.70
CA GLN A 320 47.58 8.60 13.46
C GLN A 320 46.50 8.79 14.53
N ASP A 321 46.56 9.88 15.30
CA ASP A 321 45.55 10.21 16.32
C ASP A 321 44.16 10.44 15.70
N GLU A 322 44.07 11.15 14.57
CA GLU A 322 42.79 11.43 13.93
C GLU A 322 42.18 10.20 13.23
N LEU A 323 43.02 9.36 12.59
CA LEU A 323 42.60 8.09 12.01
C LEU A 323 42.14 7.11 13.09
N LYS A 324 42.77 7.13 14.28
CA LYS A 324 42.32 6.37 15.44
C LYS A 324 40.95 6.84 15.94
N LYS A 325 40.73 8.16 16.10
CA LYS A 325 39.41 8.71 16.47
C LYS A 325 38.33 8.34 15.45
N ALA A 326 38.63 8.44 14.15
CA ALA A 326 37.69 8.06 13.09
C ALA A 326 37.35 6.56 13.15
N SER A 327 38.32 5.69 13.40
CA SER A 327 38.09 4.26 13.60
C SER A 327 37.26 3.96 14.86
N GLU A 328 37.51 4.64 15.98
CA GLU A 328 36.74 4.48 17.22
C GLU A 328 35.29 4.97 17.05
N ALA A 329 35.09 6.11 16.38
CA ALA A 329 33.76 6.64 16.05
C ALA A 329 32.98 5.71 15.10
N PHE A 330 33.63 5.17 14.06
CA PHE A 330 33.00 4.23 13.12
C PHE A 330 32.58 2.92 13.82
N VAL A 331 33.42 2.38 14.72
CA VAL A 331 33.06 1.20 15.52
C VAL A 331 31.88 1.51 16.44
N ALA A 332 31.87 2.69 17.10
CA ALA A 332 30.74 3.10 17.93
C ALA A 332 29.44 3.22 17.12
N GLU A 333 29.42 3.97 16.02
CA GLU A 333 28.23 4.12 15.18
C GLU A 333 27.76 2.76 14.62
N ARG A 334 28.67 1.91 14.14
CA ARG A 334 28.33 0.56 13.67
C ARG A 334 27.63 -0.25 14.77
N THR A 335 28.15 -0.24 16.00
CA THR A 335 27.50 -0.96 17.12
C THR A 335 26.13 -0.40 17.47
N GLU A 336 25.91 0.92 17.32
CA GLU A 336 24.59 1.54 17.49
C GLU A 336 23.62 1.08 16.40
N LYS A 337 24.02 1.09 15.11
CA LYS A 337 23.18 0.61 14.00
C LYS A 337 22.87 -0.89 14.13
N ASP A 338 23.85 -1.73 14.44
CA ASP A 338 23.68 -3.17 14.62
C ASP A 338 22.67 -3.48 15.76
N ASN A 339 22.73 -2.72 16.85
CA ASN A 339 21.76 -2.83 17.95
C ASN A 339 20.37 -2.32 17.55
N ALA A 340 20.28 -1.23 16.79
CA ALA A 340 19.01 -0.70 16.28
C ALA A 340 18.33 -1.68 15.30
N ILE A 341 19.10 -2.34 14.44
CA ILE A 341 18.62 -3.38 13.51
C ILE A 341 18.06 -4.57 14.29
N LYS A 342 18.79 -5.08 15.30
CA LYS A 342 18.28 -6.17 16.16
C LYS A 342 16.98 -5.79 16.87
N ALA A 343 16.92 -4.61 17.48
CA ALA A 343 15.71 -4.14 18.15
C ALA A 343 14.53 -3.92 17.18
N ALA A 344 14.79 -3.63 15.90
CA ALA A 344 13.77 -3.57 14.86
C ALA A 344 13.30 -4.96 14.41
N GLN A 345 14.22 -5.93 14.29
CA GLN A 345 13.91 -7.32 13.97
C GLN A 345 13.06 -7.98 15.06
N GLU A 346 13.44 -7.86 16.33
CA GLU A 346 12.67 -8.38 17.47
C GLU A 346 11.24 -7.80 17.51
N LYS A 347 11.08 -6.50 17.23
CA LYS A 347 9.76 -5.86 17.12
C LYS A 347 8.96 -6.36 15.93
N TYR A 348 9.60 -6.61 14.79
CA TYR A 348 8.95 -7.13 13.59
C TYR A 348 8.45 -8.58 13.81
N GLU A 349 9.28 -9.45 14.40
CA GLU A 349 8.89 -10.82 14.76
C GLU A 349 7.70 -10.81 15.75
N SER A 350 7.76 -9.94 16.76
CA SER A 350 6.66 -9.77 17.72
C SER A 350 5.36 -9.29 17.04
N LEU A 351 5.42 -8.28 16.17
CA LEU A 351 4.26 -7.80 15.41
C LEU A 351 3.70 -8.85 14.45
N SER A 352 4.57 -9.66 13.82
CA SER A 352 4.13 -10.74 12.93
C SER A 352 3.35 -11.80 13.70
N ALA A 353 3.87 -12.24 14.86
CA ALA A 353 3.21 -13.21 15.72
C ALA A 353 1.88 -12.68 16.29
N GLU A 354 1.77 -11.37 16.57
CA GLU A 354 0.51 -10.73 16.97
C GLU A 354 -0.47 -10.62 15.78
N SER A 355 0.01 -10.27 14.59
CA SER A 355 -0.80 -10.21 13.36
C SER A 355 -1.43 -11.56 13.03
N ASP A 356 -0.69 -12.66 13.16
CA ASP A 356 -1.22 -13.99 12.87
C ASP A 356 -2.26 -14.44 13.91
N LYS A 357 -2.08 -14.12 15.20
CA LYS A 357 -3.11 -14.31 16.23
C LYS A 357 -4.39 -13.52 15.91
N VAL A 358 -4.25 -12.25 15.52
CA VAL A 358 -5.40 -11.42 15.14
C VAL A 358 -6.12 -11.97 13.91
N LYS A 359 -5.41 -12.52 12.92
CA LYS A 359 -6.04 -13.22 11.78
C LYS A 359 -6.84 -14.44 12.23
N GLU A 360 -6.28 -15.27 13.11
CA GLU A 360 -7.01 -16.43 13.65
C GLU A 360 -8.28 -16.03 14.40
N GLU A 361 -8.21 -14.98 15.24
CA GLU A 361 -9.39 -14.47 15.96
C GLU A 361 -10.44 -13.90 15.01
N LEU A 362 -10.02 -13.19 13.95
CA LEU A 362 -10.91 -12.65 12.92
C LEU A 362 -11.64 -13.76 12.16
N GLU A 363 -10.95 -14.83 11.75
CA GLU A 363 -11.61 -15.98 11.10
C GLU A 363 -12.56 -16.74 12.04
N LYS A 364 -12.20 -16.91 13.33
CA LYS A 364 -13.11 -17.46 14.35
C LYS A 364 -14.37 -16.59 14.51
N LEU A 365 -14.22 -15.27 14.50
CA LEU A 365 -15.32 -14.32 14.67
C LEU A 365 -16.23 -14.24 13.42
N LYS A 366 -15.66 -14.34 12.21
CA LYS A 366 -16.43 -14.53 10.96
C LYS A 366 -17.26 -15.81 10.98
N ALA A 367 -16.67 -16.93 11.39
CA ALA A 367 -17.37 -18.21 11.48
C ALA A 367 -18.55 -18.16 12.47
N ALA A 368 -18.33 -17.53 13.64
CA ALA A 368 -19.38 -17.31 14.62
C ALA A 368 -20.50 -16.38 14.10
N LEU A 369 -20.17 -15.32 13.36
CA LEU A 369 -21.17 -14.44 12.74
C LEU A 369 -22.01 -15.16 11.69
N ALA A 370 -21.39 -15.96 10.80
CA ALA A 370 -22.11 -16.73 9.80
C ALA A 370 -23.12 -17.71 10.43
N GLN A 371 -22.71 -18.42 11.49
CA GLN A 371 -23.61 -19.31 12.25
C GLN A 371 -24.78 -18.54 12.90
N LEU A 372 -24.53 -17.34 13.44
CA LEU A 372 -25.56 -16.51 14.07
C LEU A 372 -26.52 -15.91 13.04
N GLU A 373 -26.05 -15.58 11.84
CA GLU A 373 -26.91 -15.18 10.71
C GLU A 373 -27.79 -16.33 10.22
N GLU A 374 -27.25 -17.55 10.10
CA GLU A 374 -28.04 -18.76 9.79
C GLU A 374 -29.08 -19.06 10.87
N GLU A 375 -28.71 -19.00 12.16
CA GLU A 375 -29.64 -19.22 13.28
C GLU A 375 -30.75 -18.17 13.30
N LYS A 376 -30.44 -16.89 13.06
CA LYS A 376 -31.45 -15.83 12.93
C LYS A 376 -32.36 -16.05 11.73
N ALA A 377 -31.82 -16.42 10.58
CA ALA A 377 -32.62 -16.73 9.39
C ALA A 377 -33.55 -17.93 9.62
N ALA A 378 -33.10 -18.94 10.38
CA ALA A 378 -33.94 -20.06 10.80
C ALA A 378 -35.07 -19.63 11.75
N LYS A 379 -34.76 -18.85 12.81
CA LYS A 379 -35.76 -18.34 13.76
C LYS A 379 -36.79 -17.44 13.09
N ILE A 380 -36.38 -16.53 12.22
CA ILE A 380 -37.31 -15.66 11.46
C ILE A 380 -38.26 -16.49 10.60
N LYS A 381 -37.78 -17.58 9.97
CA LYS A 381 -38.65 -18.51 9.21
C LYS A 381 -39.62 -19.28 10.11
N GLU A 382 -39.17 -19.74 11.28
CA GLU A 382 -40.00 -20.44 12.25
C GLU A 382 -41.07 -19.52 12.86
N GLU A 383 -40.71 -18.30 13.25
CA GLU A 383 -41.65 -17.27 13.72
C GLU A 383 -42.66 -16.90 12.63
N ALA A 384 -42.22 -16.67 11.39
CA ALA A 384 -43.11 -16.40 10.27
C ALA A 384 -44.07 -17.58 10.00
N PHE A 385 -43.58 -18.82 10.04
CA PHE A 385 -44.41 -20.01 9.91
C PHE A 385 -45.48 -20.10 11.02
N ASN A 386 -45.08 -19.91 12.27
CA ASN A 386 -45.98 -19.96 13.42
C ASN A 386 -47.07 -18.86 13.35
N VAL A 387 -46.71 -17.63 12.97
CA VAL A 387 -47.68 -16.53 12.75
C VAL A 387 -48.65 -16.87 11.62
N ARG A 388 -48.17 -17.44 10.51
CA ARG A 388 -49.01 -17.83 9.37
C ARG A 388 -49.98 -18.95 9.74
N MET A 389 -49.53 -19.98 10.44
CA MET A 389 -50.38 -21.07 10.94
C MET A 389 -51.44 -20.55 11.91
N ALA A 390 -51.07 -19.71 12.88
CA ALA A 390 -52.01 -19.07 13.80
C ALA A 390 -53.09 -18.26 13.04
N SER A 391 -52.72 -17.53 11.99
CA SER A 391 -53.67 -16.76 11.18
C SER A 391 -54.67 -17.63 10.41
N LEU A 392 -54.28 -18.85 10.01
CA LEU A 392 -55.16 -19.81 9.33
C LEU A 392 -56.07 -20.51 10.34
N ASP A 393 -55.54 -20.89 11.51
CA ASP A 393 -56.30 -21.45 12.63
C ASP A 393 -57.29 -20.46 13.25
N GLU A 394 -57.05 -19.15 13.17
CA GLU A 394 -58.01 -18.14 13.61
C GLU A 394 -59.19 -18.02 12.63
N GLU A 395 -58.92 -17.97 11.33
CA GLU A 395 -59.89 -17.67 10.26
C GLU A 395 -60.76 -18.89 9.85
N TYR A 396 -60.20 -20.10 9.91
CA TYR A 396 -60.83 -21.36 9.46
C TYR A 396 -60.99 -22.36 10.61
N ASP A 397 -62.00 -23.23 10.49
CA ASP A 397 -62.24 -24.33 11.41
C ASP A 397 -61.67 -25.63 10.79
N LEU A 398 -60.42 -25.93 11.18
CA LEU A 398 -59.52 -26.90 10.55
C LEU A 398 -59.40 -28.18 11.40
N THR A 399 -59.39 -29.36 10.76
CA THR A 399 -59.07 -30.62 11.44
C THR A 399 -57.56 -30.85 11.54
N ASP A 400 -57.13 -31.85 12.31
CA ASP A 400 -55.71 -32.17 12.44
C ASP A 400 -55.09 -32.61 11.09
N GLU A 401 -55.86 -33.28 10.21
CA GLU A 401 -55.43 -33.59 8.85
C GLU A 401 -55.33 -32.34 7.97
N ASP A 402 -56.28 -31.40 8.06
CA ASP A 402 -56.19 -30.12 7.35
C ASP A 402 -54.90 -29.38 7.78
N ARG A 403 -54.64 -29.32 9.10
CA ARG A 403 -53.45 -28.67 9.67
C ARG A 403 -52.15 -29.31 9.20
N GLN A 404 -52.09 -30.63 9.10
CA GLN A 404 -50.90 -31.35 8.64
C GLN A 404 -50.55 -31.01 7.18
N VAL A 405 -51.56 -30.89 6.30
CA VAL A 405 -51.37 -30.48 4.90
C VAL A 405 -50.97 -29.00 4.81
N LEU A 406 -51.68 -28.11 5.52
CA LEU A 406 -51.37 -26.68 5.54
C LEU A 406 -49.96 -26.39 6.09
N ALA A 407 -49.52 -27.13 7.12
CA ALA A 407 -48.18 -27.03 7.67
C ALA A 407 -47.10 -27.41 6.65
N ALA A 408 -47.35 -28.39 5.78
CA ALA A 408 -46.42 -28.75 4.71
C ALA A 408 -46.36 -27.67 3.61
N ASP A 409 -47.51 -27.14 3.19
CA ASP A 409 -47.61 -26.14 2.12
C ASP A 409 -47.04 -24.77 2.52
N VAL A 410 -47.17 -24.37 3.80
CA VAL A 410 -46.84 -23.00 4.26
C VAL A 410 -45.38 -22.86 4.74
N LYS A 411 -44.70 -23.97 5.01
CA LYS A 411 -43.35 -24.02 5.63
C LYS A 411 -42.28 -23.21 4.91
N ASP A 412 -42.22 -23.33 3.59
CA ASP A 412 -41.14 -22.76 2.76
C ASP A 412 -41.59 -21.57 1.89
N LEU A 413 -42.80 -21.04 2.11
CA LEU A 413 -43.30 -19.86 1.38
C LEU A 413 -42.60 -18.56 1.82
N ASN A 414 -42.44 -17.63 0.87
CA ASN A 414 -42.14 -16.23 1.18
C ASN A 414 -43.45 -15.43 1.36
N ASP A 415 -43.39 -14.17 1.79
CA ASP A 415 -44.61 -13.42 2.14
C ASP A 415 -45.54 -13.14 0.95
N GLU A 416 -44.98 -12.91 -0.26
CA GLU A 416 -45.76 -12.72 -1.49
C GLU A 416 -46.49 -14.00 -1.92
N THR A 417 -45.79 -15.14 -1.88
CA THR A 417 -46.36 -16.45 -2.23
C THR A 417 -47.34 -16.94 -1.16
N PHE A 418 -47.12 -16.61 0.12
CA PHE A 418 -48.09 -16.84 1.18
C PHE A 418 -49.35 -15.97 1.01
N ALA A 419 -49.23 -14.69 0.64
CA ALA A 419 -50.40 -13.86 0.33
C ALA A 419 -51.22 -14.42 -0.85
N ALA A 420 -50.54 -14.89 -1.91
CA ALA A 420 -51.19 -15.58 -3.03
C ALA A 420 -51.83 -16.92 -2.61
N TYR A 421 -51.21 -17.66 -1.69
CA TYR A 421 -51.75 -18.90 -1.13
C TYR A 421 -53.00 -18.62 -0.27
N LYS A 422 -52.97 -17.62 0.62
CA LYS A 422 -54.12 -17.20 1.43
C LYS A 422 -55.31 -16.79 0.56
N ASN A 423 -55.07 -16.06 -0.54
CA ASN A 423 -56.12 -15.72 -1.52
C ASN A 423 -56.74 -16.95 -2.21
N LYS A 424 -55.94 -17.98 -2.55
CA LYS A 424 -56.46 -19.25 -3.07
C LYS A 424 -57.26 -20.00 -2.00
N MET A 425 -56.76 -20.04 -0.77
CA MET A 425 -57.39 -20.71 0.36
C MET A 425 -58.76 -20.10 0.69
N ALA A 426 -58.90 -18.77 0.64
CA ALA A 426 -60.17 -18.08 0.86
C ALA A 426 -61.26 -18.46 -0.16
N VAL A 427 -60.89 -18.85 -1.38
CA VAL A 427 -61.82 -19.38 -2.39
C VAL A 427 -62.17 -20.84 -2.11
N LEU A 428 -61.19 -21.68 -1.80
CA LEU A 428 -61.36 -23.13 -1.62
C LEU A 428 -62.04 -23.51 -0.30
N MET A 429 -61.69 -22.83 0.80
CA MET A 429 -62.15 -23.13 2.17
C MET A 429 -63.31 -22.24 2.62
N LYS A 430 -63.98 -21.54 1.69
CA LYS A 430 -65.07 -20.59 1.97
C LYS A 430 -66.13 -21.16 2.92
N GLU A 431 -66.48 -22.43 2.77
CA GLU A 431 -67.47 -23.12 3.63
C GLU A 431 -66.94 -23.57 4.99
N LYS A 432 -65.63 -23.76 5.14
CA LYS A 432 -64.95 -24.06 6.42
C LYS A 432 -64.58 -22.79 7.21
N SER A 433 -64.69 -21.60 6.62
CA SER A 433 -64.46 -20.33 7.34
C SER A 433 -65.42 -20.18 8.52
N LYS A 434 -64.92 -19.71 9.67
CA LYS A 434 -65.75 -19.57 10.89
C LYS A 434 -66.89 -18.57 10.71
N MET A 435 -66.70 -17.55 9.86
CA MET A 435 -67.75 -16.61 9.48
C MET A 435 -68.86 -17.27 8.65
N ALA A 436 -68.54 -18.11 7.67
CA ALA A 436 -69.56 -18.80 6.87
C ALA A 436 -70.31 -19.86 7.70
N LYS A 437 -69.63 -20.58 8.61
CA LYS A 437 -70.30 -21.49 9.55
C LYS A 437 -71.28 -20.75 10.45
N LYS A 438 -70.87 -19.64 11.07
CA LYS A 438 -71.78 -18.78 11.89
C LYS A 438 -72.97 -18.24 11.08
N ALA A 439 -72.74 -17.78 9.85
CA ALA A 439 -73.81 -17.29 8.97
C ALA A 439 -74.82 -18.40 8.61
N LYS A 440 -74.34 -19.61 8.24
CA LYS A 440 -75.20 -20.76 7.96
C LYS A 440 -75.95 -21.25 9.21
N GLU A 441 -75.34 -21.19 10.39
CA GLU A 441 -76.03 -21.50 11.65
C GLU A 441 -77.11 -20.47 12.01
N GLU A 442 -76.88 -19.19 11.77
CA GLU A 442 -77.90 -18.16 11.97
C GLU A 442 -79.05 -18.28 10.94
N GLU A 443 -78.77 -18.63 9.68
CA GLU A 443 -79.79 -18.98 8.71
C GLU A 443 -80.57 -20.24 9.13
N MET A 444 -79.91 -21.31 9.57
CA MET A 444 -80.60 -22.52 10.07
C MET A 444 -81.43 -22.24 11.32
N LYS A 445 -80.97 -21.37 12.23
CA LYS A 445 -81.75 -20.94 13.41
C LYS A 445 -82.96 -20.10 13.00
N LYS A 446 -82.84 -19.21 12.00
CA LYS A 446 -83.97 -18.46 11.43
C LYS A 446 -84.96 -19.36 10.67
N ALA A 447 -84.46 -20.35 9.93
CA ALA A 447 -85.31 -21.34 9.24
C ALA A 447 -86.10 -22.20 10.24
N LYS A 448 -85.44 -22.77 11.25
CA LYS A 448 -86.10 -23.56 12.32
C LYS A 448 -87.07 -22.74 13.18
N ALA A 449 -86.83 -21.44 13.34
CA ALA A 449 -87.77 -20.53 13.99
C ALA A 449 -89.04 -20.25 13.16
N SER A 450 -89.01 -20.46 11.83
CA SER A 450 -90.19 -20.28 10.96
C SER A 450 -91.11 -21.51 10.90
N GLU A 451 -90.60 -22.70 11.24
CA GLU A 451 -91.34 -23.97 11.13
C GLU A 451 -92.03 -24.39 12.44
N ALA A 452 -91.69 -23.74 13.57
CA ALA A 452 -92.26 -24.02 14.89
C ALA A 452 -93.48 -23.14 15.27
N ALA A 453 -94.06 -22.42 14.32
CA ALA A 453 -95.17 -21.47 14.55
C ALA A 453 -96.59 -22.05 14.30
N GLN A 454 -96.73 -23.38 14.27
CA GLN A 454 -98.03 -24.08 14.27
C GLN A 454 -98.03 -25.22 15.28
N VAL A 455 -98.37 -24.90 16.53
CA VAL A 455 -99.32 -25.60 17.43
C VAL A 455 -99.24 -24.88 18.77
N ALA A 456 -100.38 -24.46 19.29
CA ALA A 456 -100.48 -23.65 20.49
C ALA A 456 -100.43 -24.50 21.77
N GLU A 457 -99.99 -23.85 22.86
CA GLU A 457 -100.75 -23.78 24.12
C GLU A 457 -101.04 -25.09 24.88
N GLU A 458 -100.24 -25.36 25.93
CA GLU A 458 -100.81 -25.45 27.29
C GLU A 458 -99.74 -25.23 28.39
N VAL A 459 -100.19 -25.18 29.66
CA VAL A 459 -99.56 -24.45 30.78
C VAL A 459 -99.38 -25.33 32.03
N LYS A 460 -98.46 -24.92 32.94
CA LYS A 460 -98.16 -25.43 34.33
C LYS A 460 -97.26 -26.69 34.40
N ALA A 461 -96.09 -26.62 35.05
CA ALA A 461 -95.78 -26.63 36.50
C ALA A 461 -95.78 -28.07 37.09
N SER A 462 -94.89 -28.49 38.01
CA SER A 462 -94.29 -27.75 39.14
C SER A 462 -93.01 -28.43 39.72
N THR A 463 -92.11 -27.61 40.32
CA THR A 463 -91.31 -27.82 41.57
C THR A 463 -90.37 -29.02 41.83
N ALA A 464 -89.14 -28.65 42.26
CA ALA A 464 -88.20 -29.23 43.27
C ALA A 464 -86.78 -29.52 42.70
N SER A 465 -85.69 -28.78 43.00
CA SER A 465 -84.96 -28.52 44.28
C SER A 465 -84.32 -29.79 44.87
N GLU A 466 -83.03 -29.92 45.20
CA GLU A 466 -81.82 -29.05 45.22
C GLU A 466 -80.56 -29.91 44.87
N GLN A 467 -79.26 -29.56 45.00
CA GLN A 467 -78.47 -28.38 45.42
C GLN A 467 -77.05 -28.52 44.77
N SER A 468 -76.37 -27.47 44.27
CA SER A 468 -75.27 -26.71 44.92
C SER A 468 -74.33 -26.16 43.81
N ALA A 469 -73.64 -25.01 43.90
CA ALA A 469 -73.78 -23.84 44.77
C ALA A 469 -73.19 -22.58 44.09
N THR A 470 -73.81 -21.42 44.34
CA THR A 470 -73.25 -20.02 44.39
C THR A 470 -72.37 -19.50 43.22
N GLU A 471 -72.68 -18.43 42.49
CA GLU A 471 -73.09 -17.04 42.87
C GLU A 471 -72.03 -16.27 43.69
N VAL A 472 -71.76 -14.96 43.54
CA VAL A 472 -72.23 -13.96 42.55
C VAL A 472 -71.18 -12.83 42.43
N VAL A 473 -71.27 -12.11 41.31
CA VAL A 473 -70.67 -10.80 40.95
C VAL A 473 -70.52 -9.82 42.14
N ASP A 474 -69.46 -8.99 42.17
CA ASP A 474 -69.60 -7.57 41.78
C ASP A 474 -68.29 -6.77 41.70
N GLU A 475 -68.43 -5.61 41.05
CA GLU A 475 -67.45 -4.59 40.65
C GLU A 475 -66.99 -3.69 41.83
N VAL A 476 -66.16 -2.66 41.53
CA VAL A 476 -66.01 -1.37 42.26
C VAL A 476 -64.71 -1.08 43.07
N LEU A 477 -63.88 -0.23 42.45
CA LEU A 477 -63.04 0.89 42.96
C LEU A 477 -61.62 0.75 43.56
N ASP A 478 -60.76 1.61 43.00
CA ASP A 478 -59.50 2.17 43.53
C ASP A 478 -59.64 2.86 44.90
N ASN A 479 -58.56 2.79 45.69
CA ASN A 479 -57.90 3.88 46.43
C ASN A 479 -56.84 3.26 47.37
N SER A 480 -55.69 3.84 47.68
CA SER A 480 -54.92 4.95 47.09
C SER A 480 -53.63 5.08 47.92
N ASN A 481 -52.45 5.23 47.32
CA ASN A 481 -51.39 5.99 47.99
C ASN A 481 -50.49 6.69 46.97
N ILE A 482 -50.27 7.98 47.18
CA ILE A 482 -49.44 8.84 46.34
C ILE A 482 -48.19 9.17 47.15
N GLU A 483 -47.01 8.80 46.66
CA GLU A 483 -45.80 9.57 46.95
C GLU A 483 -45.05 9.89 45.66
N THR A 484 -44.84 11.18 45.46
CA THR A 484 -43.92 11.72 44.46
C THR A 484 -42.49 11.55 44.94
N ASN A 485 -41.61 10.95 44.14
CA ASN A 485 -40.19 11.33 44.14
C ASN A 485 -39.50 10.96 42.83
N SER A 486 -38.58 11.84 42.42
CA SER A 486 -37.88 11.81 41.13
C SER A 486 -36.54 11.07 41.21
N ILE A 487 -36.27 10.21 40.21
CA ILE A 487 -34.92 9.84 39.71
C ILE A 487 -34.03 9.04 40.72
N PRO A 488 -33.56 7.84 40.34
CA PRO A 488 -32.19 7.75 39.82
C PRO A 488 -32.07 7.11 38.43
N ASN A 489 -31.24 7.73 37.60
CA ASN A 489 -30.64 7.11 36.42
C ASN A 489 -29.63 6.04 36.88
N SER A 490 -29.76 4.81 36.37
CA SER A 490 -28.89 3.66 36.71
C SER A 490 -28.16 3.12 35.48
N THR A 491 -27.22 3.93 34.98
CA THR A 491 -25.99 3.50 34.29
C THR A 491 -26.12 2.35 33.28
N THR A 492 -26.49 2.69 32.04
CA THR A 492 -25.71 2.11 30.93
C THR A 492 -24.37 2.84 30.90
N THR A 493 -23.27 2.10 31.09
CA THR A 493 -21.94 2.60 30.75
C THR A 493 -21.84 2.64 29.23
N VAL A 494 -22.32 3.74 28.65
CA VAL A 494 -21.99 4.10 27.26
C VAL A 494 -20.49 4.31 27.23
N GLU A 495 -19.77 3.43 26.52
CA GLU A 495 -18.37 3.70 26.24
C GLU A 495 -18.27 5.03 25.48
N PRO A 496 -17.46 6.00 25.95
CA PRO A 496 -17.31 7.26 25.24
C PRO A 496 -16.75 6.98 23.85
N SER A 497 -17.29 7.69 22.85
CA SER A 497 -16.88 7.52 21.46
C SER A 497 -15.38 7.77 21.32
N LEU A 498 -14.75 7.20 20.29
CA LEU A 498 -13.31 7.38 20.04
C LEU A 498 -12.92 8.87 20.05
N ARG A 499 -13.79 9.72 19.48
CA ARG A 499 -13.64 11.18 19.43
C ARG A 499 -13.61 11.84 20.81
N GLU A 500 -14.43 11.37 21.75
CA GLU A 500 -14.46 11.88 23.13
C GLU A 500 -13.27 11.37 23.95
N LYS A 501 -12.85 10.10 23.74
CA LYS A 501 -11.62 9.54 24.33
C LYS A 501 -10.40 10.38 23.90
N TYR A 502 -10.25 10.69 22.60
CA TYR A 502 -9.16 11.55 22.11
C TYR A 502 -9.27 13.00 22.60
N SER A 503 -10.47 13.60 22.61
CA SER A 503 -10.64 14.99 23.07
C SER A 503 -10.28 15.20 24.55
N LYS A 504 -10.43 14.17 25.40
CA LYS A 504 -10.00 14.22 26.80
C LYS A 504 -8.50 13.99 26.98
N ALA A 505 -7.90 13.11 26.17
CA ALA A 505 -6.46 12.81 26.24
C ALA A 505 -5.55 14.02 25.90
N PHE A 506 -6.05 14.97 25.12
CA PHE A 506 -5.35 16.22 24.75
C PHE A 506 -5.90 17.47 25.45
N GLY A 507 -6.67 17.30 26.54
CA GLY A 507 -7.11 18.41 27.38
C GLY A 507 -5.97 19.00 28.21
N LEU A 508 -5.96 20.31 28.43
CA LEU A 508 -4.98 21.03 29.25
C LEU A 508 -4.95 20.59 30.72
N GLU A 509 -5.94 19.84 31.19
CA GLU A 509 -6.06 19.34 32.57
C GLU A 509 -4.96 18.32 32.96
N GLY A 510 -4.21 17.76 31.99
CA GLY A 510 -3.09 16.85 32.23
C GLY A 510 -1.69 17.50 32.25
N PHE A 511 -1.58 18.80 31.96
CA PHE A 511 -0.29 19.50 31.89
C PHE A 511 -0.04 20.31 33.16
N ASP A 512 0.75 19.74 34.08
CA ASP A 512 1.27 20.45 35.25
C ASP A 512 2.44 21.36 34.81
N ILE A 513 2.11 22.58 34.37
CA ILE A 513 3.10 23.57 33.92
C ILE A 513 3.82 24.15 35.15
N LYS A 514 5.08 23.75 35.35
CA LYS A 514 6.04 24.38 36.26
C LYS A 514 6.91 25.40 35.54
#